data_AF-A0A6J4Y0R4-F1
#
_entry.id   AF-A0A6J4Y0R4-F1
#
_cell.length_a   1.000
_cell.length_b   1.000
_cell.length_c   1.000
_cell.angle_alpha   90.00
_cell.angle_beta   90.00
_cell.angle_gamma   90.00
#
_symmetry.space_group_name_H-M   'P 1'
#
loop_
_entity.id
_entity.type
_entity.pdbx_description
1 polymer ?
#
loop_
_entity_poly.entity_id
_entity_poly.type
_entity_poly.pdbx_seq_one_letter_code
_entity_poly.pdbx_strand_id
1 'polypeptide(L)'
;MHHVFEIPFNKKDATEQKKSTACCAELIKVFAMNGYDLYGTNIAFMDVFGETYGPTLQMVFKKIKGALDPKGIISPGKSGIMI
;
A
#
# COMPACT_ATOMS: atom_id res chain seq x y z
N MET A 1 -4.00 3.99 19.28
CA MET A 1 -4.34 2.55 19.27
C MET A 1 -3.99 2.02 17.88
N HIS A 2 -3.30 0.90 17.75
CA HIS A 2 -3.13 0.22 16.45
C HIS A 2 -4.21 -0.85 16.33
N HIS A 3 -5.18 -0.64 15.43
CA HIS A 3 -6.22 -1.63 15.14
C HIS A 3 -5.68 -2.65 14.13
N VAL A 4 -5.10 -3.73 14.66
CA VAL A 4 -4.51 -4.81 13.86
C VAL A 4 -5.61 -5.80 13.50
N PHE A 5 -5.78 -6.07 12.21
CA PHE A 5 -6.73 -7.06 11.71
C PHE A 5 -5.98 -8.10 10.88
N GLU A 6 -6.42 -9.35 10.99
CA GLU A 6 -5.88 -10.48 10.21
C GLU A 6 -6.94 -10.94 9.21
N ILE A 7 -6.50 -11.25 7.98
CA ILE A 7 -7.35 -11.87 6.95
C ILE A 7 -6.86 -13.32 6.78
N PRO A 8 -7.40 -14.30 7.51
CA PRO A 8 -7.05 -15.70 7.32
C PRO A 8 -7.62 -16.21 6.00
N PHE A 9 -6.81 -16.96 5.24
CA PHE A 9 -7.23 -17.64 4.02
C PHE A 9 -6.32 -18.85 3.74
N ASN A 10 -6.81 -19.81 2.97
CA ASN A 10 -6.05 -20.96 2.51
C ASN A 10 -5.16 -20.59 1.32
N LYS A 11 -3.84 -20.52 1.55
CA LYS A 11 -2.85 -20.26 0.48
C LYS A 11 -2.75 -21.37 -0.58
N LYS A 12 -3.34 -22.55 -0.36
CA LYS A 12 -3.40 -23.61 -1.38
C LYS A 12 -4.64 -23.51 -2.28
N ASP A 13 -5.61 -22.66 -1.94
CA ASP A 13 -6.79 -22.38 -2.75
C ASP A 13 -6.62 -21.05 -3.49
N ALA A 14 -6.58 -21.12 -4.82
CA ALA A 14 -6.43 -19.93 -5.68
C ALA A 14 -7.65 -19.00 -5.63
N THR A 15 -8.84 -19.54 -5.38
CA THR A 15 -10.09 -18.77 -5.26
C THR A 15 -10.09 -17.97 -3.96
N GLU A 16 -9.72 -18.60 -2.84
CA GLU A 16 -9.59 -17.90 -1.57
C GLU A 16 -8.49 -16.83 -1.59
N GLN A 17 -7.36 -17.09 -2.25
CA GLN A 17 -6.31 -16.08 -2.45
C GLN A 17 -6.83 -14.83 -3.17
N LYS A 18 -7.58 -15.03 -4.26
CA LYS A 18 -8.18 -13.91 -5.01
C LYS A 18 -9.17 -13.14 -4.15
N LYS A 19 -10.03 -13.84 -3.41
CA LYS A 19 -11.00 -13.21 -2.49
C LYS A 19 -10.32 -12.42 -1.37
N SER A 20 -9.28 -12.98 -0.76
CA SER A 20 -8.49 -12.32 0.28
C SER A 20 -7.83 -11.05 -0.24
N THR A 21 -7.23 -11.12 -1.44
CA THR A 21 -6.59 -9.97 -2.08
C THR A 21 -7.59 -8.86 -2.39
N ALA A 22 -8.76 -9.22 -2.95
CA ALA A 22 -9.84 -8.28 -3.22
C ALA A 22 -10.40 -7.64 -1.95
N CYS A 23 -10.63 -8.45 -0.91
CA CYS A 23 -11.11 -8.00 0.39
C CYS A 23 -10.13 -6.99 1.02
N CYS A 24 -8.82 -7.27 1.01
CA CYS A 24 -7.83 -6.35 1.56
C CYS A 24 -7.79 -5.02 0.79
N ALA A 25 -7.80 -5.07 -0.55
CA ALA A 25 -7.82 -3.86 -1.38
C ALA A 25 -9.09 -3.02 -1.16
N GLU A 26 -10.24 -3.65 -0.99
CA GLU A 26 -11.50 -2.96 -0.70
C GLU A 26 -11.50 -2.34 0.70
N LEU A 27 -11.04 -3.07 1.72
CA LEU A 27 -10.92 -2.56 3.09
C LEU A 27 -10.03 -1.31 3.17
N ILE A 28 -8.89 -1.30 2.49
CA ILE A 28 -8.00 -0.13 2.42
C ILE A 28 -8.76 1.09 1.90
N LYS A 29 -9.50 0.94 0.80
CA LYS A 29 -10.28 2.02 0.21
C LYS A 29 -11.41 2.49 1.11
N VAL A 30 -12.17 1.57 1.69
CA VAL A 30 -13.28 1.89 2.60
C VAL A 30 -12.77 2.61 3.84
N PHE A 31 -11.67 2.16 4.43
CA PHE A 31 -11.06 2.86 5.57
C PHE A 31 -10.63 4.28 5.19
N ALA A 32 -9.93 4.44 4.07
CA ALA A 32 -9.48 5.75 3.60
C ALA A 32 -10.67 6.71 3.36
N MET A 33 -11.76 6.23 2.76
CA MET A 33 -13.00 7.00 2.56
C MET A 33 -13.64 7.46 3.88
N ASN A 34 -13.41 6.73 4.97
CA ASN A 34 -13.90 7.06 6.31
C ASN A 34 -12.87 7.83 7.15
N GLY A 35 -11.76 8.26 6.56
CA GLY A 35 -10.71 9.02 7.25
C GLY A 35 -9.77 8.16 8.10
N TYR A 36 -9.80 6.84 7.94
CA TYR A 36 -8.88 5.91 8.59
C TYR A 36 -7.80 5.48 7.62
N ASP A 37 -6.55 5.56 8.04
CA ASP A 37 -5.42 5.07 7.26
C ASP A 37 -4.69 3.93 7.98
N LEU A 38 -3.92 3.16 7.23
CA LEU A 38 -3.11 2.08 7.78
C LEU A 38 -1.75 2.59 8.25
N TYR A 39 -1.21 1.96 9.29
CA TYR A 39 0.17 2.20 9.71
C TYR A 39 1.18 1.48 8.78
N GLY A 40 0.78 0.33 8.23
CA GLY A 40 1.62 -0.47 7.35
C GLY A 40 0.84 -1.57 6.66
N THR A 41 1.41 -2.06 5.56
CA THR A 41 0.84 -3.14 4.75
C THR A 41 1.94 -4.04 4.16
N ASN A 42 1.55 -5.16 3.57
CA ASN A 42 2.46 -6.03 2.84
C ASN A 42 2.79 -5.45 1.45
N ILE A 43 3.79 -6.04 0.80
CA ILE A 43 4.31 -5.56 -0.49
C ILE A 43 3.27 -5.48 -1.61
N ALA A 44 2.21 -6.30 -1.58
CA ALA A 44 1.22 -6.37 -2.65
C ALA A 44 0.27 -5.17 -2.66
N PHE A 45 0.17 -4.43 -1.55
CA PHE A 45 -0.77 -3.32 -1.41
C PHE A 45 -0.09 -1.97 -1.21
N MET A 46 1.24 -1.89 -1.35
CA MET A 46 1.98 -0.64 -1.11
C MET A 46 1.57 0.50 -2.04
N ASP A 47 1.18 0.19 -3.28
CA ASP A 47 0.72 1.20 -4.24
C ASP A 47 -0.65 1.77 -3.84
N VAL A 48 -1.64 0.90 -3.64
CA VAL A 48 -3.00 1.29 -3.21
C VAL A 48 -2.97 2.01 -1.85
N PHE A 49 -2.11 1.56 -0.95
CA PHE A 49 -1.86 2.22 0.33
C PHE A 49 -1.19 3.59 0.14
N GLY A 50 -0.21 3.72 -0.74
CA GLY A 50 0.42 5.01 -1.03
C GLY A 50 -0.57 6.03 -1.60
N GLU A 51 -1.61 5.58 -2.31
CA GLU A 51 -2.66 6.43 -2.89
C GLU A 51 -3.58 7.06 -1.84
N THR A 52 -3.79 6.44 -0.67
CA THR A 52 -4.71 6.96 0.37
C THR A 52 -4.24 8.29 0.98
N TYR A 53 -2.93 8.53 1.02
CA TYR A 53 -2.34 9.78 1.51
C TYR A 53 -2.47 10.97 0.54
N GLY A 54 -2.91 10.71 -0.70
CA GLY A 54 -3.15 11.73 -1.70
C GLY A 54 -1.92 12.20 -2.50
N PRO A 55 -2.17 12.96 -3.57
CA PRO A 55 -1.18 13.23 -4.63
C PRO A 55 -0.04 14.15 -4.18
N THR A 56 -0.31 15.09 -3.27
CA THR A 56 0.69 16.07 -2.80
C THR A 56 1.82 15.37 -2.04
N LEU A 57 1.48 14.46 -1.13
CA LEU A 57 2.48 13.73 -0.35
C LEU A 57 3.31 12.80 -1.24
N GLN A 58 2.65 12.10 -2.16
CA GLN A 58 3.35 11.28 -3.15
C GLN A 58 4.34 12.09 -3.98
N MET A 59 3.95 13.28 -4.43
CA MET A 59 4.84 14.15 -5.22
C MET A 59 6.07 14.58 -4.41
N VAL A 60 5.90 14.93 -3.13
CA VAL A 60 7.01 15.29 -2.25
C VAL A 60 7.96 14.11 -2.10
N PHE A 61 7.45 12.91 -1.84
CA PHE A 61 8.30 11.73 -1.68
C PHE A 61 9.01 11.32 -2.98
N LYS A 62 8.35 11.44 -4.14
CA LYS A 62 9.01 11.24 -5.44
C LYS A 62 10.13 12.23 -5.69
N LYS A 63 9.96 13.52 -5.33
CA LYS A 63 11.02 14.53 -5.43
C LYS A 63 12.22 14.21 -4.52
N ILE A 64 11.96 13.84 -3.26
CA ILE A 64 13.01 13.44 -2.33
C ILE A 64 13.75 12.20 -2.87
N LYS A 65 13.00 11.20 -3.35
CA LYS A 65 13.56 9.98 -3.92
C LYS A 65 14.43 10.27 -5.14
N GLY A 66 13.97 11.11 -6.06
CA GLY A 66 14.75 11.50 -7.23
C GLY A 66 16.01 12.29 -6.89
N ALA A 67 16.00 13.09 -5.81
CA ALA A 67 17.18 13.81 -5.35
C ALA A 67 18.23 12.88 -4.70
N LEU A 68 17.78 11.88 -3.92
CA LEU A 68 18.67 10.99 -3.15
C LEU A 68 19.10 9.73 -3.91
N ASP A 69 18.25 9.22 -4.80
CA ASP A 69 18.51 8.03 -5.61
C ASP A 69 18.11 8.29 -7.08
N PRO A 70 18.86 9.12 -7.83
CA PRO A 70 18.49 9.50 -9.20
C PRO A 70 18.39 8.32 -10.18
N LYS A 71 18.98 7.17 -9.85
CA LYS A 71 18.96 5.96 -10.67
C LYS A 71 17.87 4.97 -10.26
N GLY A 72 17.14 5.22 -9.17
CA GLY A 72 16.06 4.35 -8.69
C GLY A 72 16.49 2.96 -8.25
N ILE A 73 17.73 2.80 -7.76
CA ILE A 73 18.30 1.48 -7.41
C ILE A 73 17.77 0.97 -6.07
N ILE A 74 17.48 1.87 -5.13
CA ILE A 74 17.13 1.51 -3.76
C ILE A 74 15.63 1.22 -3.68
N SER A 75 15.26 -0.05 -3.76
CA SER A 75 13.90 -0.56 -3.49
C SER A 75 12.78 0.22 -4.22
N PRO A 76 12.81 0.26 -5.57
CA PRO A 76 11.74 0.89 -6.34
C PRO A 76 10.38 0.26 -6.00
N GLY A 77 9.37 1.10 -5.75
CA GLY A 77 8.00 0.67 -5.42
C GLY A 77 7.74 0.53 -3.92
N LYS A 78 8.77 0.68 -3.07
CA LYS A 78 8.56 0.71 -1.62
C LYS A 78 7.64 1.86 -1.25
N SER A 79 6.54 1.53 -0.56
CA SER A 79 5.48 2.49 -0.19
C SER A 79 4.83 3.22 -1.37
N GLY A 80 4.84 2.61 -2.57
CA GLY A 80 4.28 3.21 -3.78
C GLY A 80 5.12 4.33 -4.40
N ILE A 81 6.40 4.46 -4.00
CA ILE A 81 7.29 5.51 -4.48
C ILE A 81 8.15 4.97 -5.64
N MET A 82 7.98 5.58 -6.80
CA MET A 82 8.73 5.33 -8.03
C MET A 82 9.20 6.66 -8.62
N ILE A 83 10.37 6.66 -9.27
CA ILE A 83 10.97 7.82 -9.94
C ILE A 83 10.82 7.70 -11.45
#